data_AF-A0AAW2BIX7-F1
#
_entry.id   AF-A0AAW2BIX7-F1
#
_cell.length_a   1.000
_cell.length_b   1.000
_cell.length_c   1.000
_cell.angle_alpha   90.00
_cell.angle_beta   90.00
_cell.angle_gamma   90.00
#
_symmetry.space_group_name_H-M   'P 1'
#
loop_
_entity.id
_entity.type
_entity.pdbx_description
1 polymer ?
#
loop_
_entity_poly.entity_id
_entity_poly.type
_entity_poly.pdbx_seq_one_letter_code
_entity_poly.pdbx_strand_id
1 'polypeptide(L)'
;MRGNVWLDKHVKVEPNDNGLPPLRISSDTSKFEYKRKGGHRSAIRITRIVSETLRLNMKNVRWFVMGDDDTFFVPDNLVKVLQKYDHNSYYYIGSTSESHLQNIDFSYNMAYGGGGFAISYPLAMALEKMQDKCIQRYPGLYGSDDRIQACMAELGVPLTKEKGFHQFDVHGNLMGLLAAHPIAPLVSLHHLDMEANYIFPNTNDKVDALKRFRRPMKMDSAGLMQQSICYDKNRNWTVSVSWGYVVQIFRGTFLVRDMELPRRTFVDWHHRVDNTAFSFNTGPNSMHKCQIPFVYYISTAKNSSNKNETATEYLPHQTSLPNCEWQMPTPSQIKRVEVYKTPNPYLWDKPPRRNCCRILPTNKRGTMVIDVGECKEDEIIALRQRLLYIVMNDTRAFLCRFLRPLAGNNRRKVLIALATHPLGGKGKKANRGTKSSK
;
A
#
# COMPACT_ATOMS: atom_id res chain seq x y z
N MET A 1 -15.93 9.11 -10.25
CA MET A 1 -16.57 7.98 -9.54
C MET A 1 -17.99 8.37 -9.19
N ARG A 2 -18.91 7.41 -9.05
CA ARG A 2 -20.28 7.63 -8.57
C ARG A 2 -20.42 6.79 -7.29
N GLY A 3 -20.90 7.38 -6.20
CA GLY A 3 -21.01 6.72 -4.91
C GLY A 3 -22.36 6.98 -4.25
N ASN A 4 -22.70 6.14 -3.28
CA ASN A 4 -23.84 6.33 -2.39
C ASN A 4 -23.34 6.11 -0.96
N VAL A 5 -23.91 6.81 0.01
CA VAL A 5 -23.72 6.51 1.44
C VAL A 5 -24.90 5.66 1.89
N TRP A 6 -24.61 4.51 2.49
CA TRP A 6 -25.63 3.57 2.94
C TRP A 6 -25.82 3.68 4.45
N LEU A 7 -27.07 3.80 4.88
CA LEU A 7 -27.46 3.97 6.27
C LEU A 7 -28.46 2.88 6.68
N ASP A 8 -28.54 2.63 7.98
CA ASP A 8 -29.53 1.72 8.57
C ASP A 8 -30.89 2.42 8.80
N LYS A 9 -30.88 3.75 8.96
CA LYS A 9 -32.04 4.61 9.23
C LYS A 9 -31.93 5.95 8.51
N HIS A 10 -33.06 6.62 8.31
CA HIS A 10 -33.09 7.98 7.78
C HIS A 10 -32.45 8.97 8.77
N VAL A 11 -31.67 9.89 8.23
CA VAL A 11 -31.07 11.02 8.95
C VAL A 11 -31.64 12.34 8.40
N LYS A 12 -31.65 13.38 9.24
CA LYS A 12 -32.01 14.73 8.78
C LYS A 12 -30.88 15.24 7.88
N VAL A 13 -31.25 15.76 6.71
CA VAL A 13 -30.32 16.39 5.77
C VAL A 13 -30.47 17.89 5.91
N GLU A 14 -29.37 18.58 6.18
CA GLU A 14 -29.39 20.02 6.38
C GLU A 14 -29.27 20.76 5.02
N PRO A 15 -29.85 21.96 4.87
CA PRO A 15 -29.85 22.70 3.60
C PRO A 15 -28.44 23.02 3.04
N ASN A 16 -27.41 22.99 3.90
CA ASN A 16 -26.02 23.27 3.55
C ASN A 16 -25.23 22.02 3.08
N ASP A 17 -25.85 20.83 3.01
CA ASP A 17 -25.22 19.58 2.57
C ASP A 17 -25.06 19.47 1.03
N ASN A 18 -24.93 20.62 0.35
CA ASN A 18 -24.78 20.68 -1.10
C ASN A 18 -23.43 20.08 -1.52
N GLY A 19 -23.48 18.96 -2.24
CA GLY A 19 -22.30 18.27 -2.78
C GLY A 19 -21.94 16.93 -2.11
N LEU A 20 -22.72 16.49 -1.12
CA LEU A 20 -22.58 15.13 -0.55
C LEU A 20 -23.12 14.05 -1.50
N PRO A 21 -22.61 12.80 -1.43
CA PRO A 21 -23.18 11.69 -2.20
C PRO A 21 -24.62 11.37 -1.78
N PRO A 22 -25.45 10.79 -2.67
CA PRO A 22 -26.80 10.35 -2.33
C PRO A 22 -26.83 9.38 -1.16
N LEU A 23 -27.75 9.61 -0.21
CA LEU A 23 -28.02 8.70 0.90
C LEU A 23 -28.97 7.58 0.45
N ARG A 24 -28.72 6.35 0.92
CA ARG A 24 -29.53 5.16 0.67
C ARG A 24 -29.79 4.42 1.99
N ILE A 25 -30.99 3.87 2.14
CA ILE A 25 -31.33 3.05 3.31
C ILE A 25 -31.26 1.59 2.91
N SER A 26 -30.48 0.81 3.68
CA SER A 26 -30.40 -0.63 3.44
C SER A 26 -31.71 -1.32 3.76
N SER A 27 -32.10 -2.31 2.96
CA SER A 27 -33.42 -2.96 3.08
C SER A 27 -33.56 -3.77 4.37
N ASP A 28 -34.79 -4.23 4.68
CA ASP A 28 -35.05 -4.98 5.90
C ASP A 28 -34.28 -6.31 5.95
N THR A 29 -33.72 -6.59 7.13
CA THR A 29 -32.92 -7.78 7.43
C THR A 29 -33.50 -8.59 8.59
N SER A 30 -34.75 -8.34 9.00
CA SER A 30 -35.44 -9.06 10.09
C SER A 30 -35.40 -10.58 9.91
N LYS A 31 -35.54 -11.06 8.67
CA LYS A 31 -35.55 -12.48 8.29
C LYS A 31 -34.23 -13.24 8.52
N PHE A 32 -33.11 -12.55 8.78
CA PHE A 32 -31.81 -13.19 8.96
C PHE A 32 -31.47 -13.38 10.44
N GLU A 33 -31.05 -14.58 10.84
CA GLU A 33 -30.57 -14.79 12.20
C GLU A 33 -29.20 -14.14 12.43
N TYR A 34 -28.96 -13.64 13.65
CA TYR A 34 -27.65 -13.15 14.08
C TYR A 34 -27.33 -13.78 15.44
N LYS A 35 -26.38 -14.71 15.48
CA LYS A 35 -26.05 -15.53 16.66
C LYS A 35 -24.76 -15.12 17.36
N ARG A 36 -23.95 -14.24 16.76
CA ARG A 36 -22.68 -13.80 17.35
C ARG A 36 -22.92 -12.88 18.54
N LYS A 37 -22.42 -13.29 19.71
CA LYS A 37 -22.39 -12.42 20.91
C LYS A 37 -21.30 -11.34 20.73
N GLY A 38 -21.58 -10.12 21.18
CA GLY A 38 -20.61 -9.02 21.18
C GLY A 38 -20.39 -8.32 19.82
N GLY A 39 -21.25 -8.55 18.82
CA GLY A 39 -21.24 -7.78 17.58
C GLY A 39 -22.62 -7.17 17.27
N HIS A 40 -22.71 -6.37 16.21
CA HIS A 40 -23.91 -5.62 15.88
C HIS A 40 -24.68 -6.24 14.71
N ARG A 41 -26.01 -6.34 14.86
CA ARG A 41 -26.91 -6.86 13.81
C ARG A 41 -26.88 -5.99 12.52
N SER A 42 -26.46 -4.73 12.62
CA SER A 42 -26.22 -3.86 11.46
C SER A 42 -25.23 -4.45 10.46
N ALA A 43 -24.32 -5.34 10.89
CA ALA A 43 -23.40 -6.05 10.00
C ALA A 43 -24.11 -6.81 8.87
N ILE A 44 -25.33 -7.31 9.09
CA ILE A 44 -26.12 -7.97 8.04
C ILE A 44 -26.53 -6.97 6.95
N ARG A 45 -26.90 -5.74 7.32
CA ARG A 45 -27.21 -4.67 6.36
C ARG A 45 -25.97 -4.27 5.58
N ILE A 46 -24.85 -4.06 6.28
CA ILE A 46 -23.57 -3.67 5.68
C ILE A 46 -23.11 -4.74 4.65
N THR A 47 -23.23 -6.02 4.99
CA THR A 47 -22.95 -7.13 4.05
C THR A 47 -23.69 -6.99 2.73
N ARG A 48 -24.95 -6.53 2.76
CA ARG A 48 -25.83 -6.48 1.58
C ARG A 48 -25.62 -5.26 0.70
N ILE A 49 -24.79 -4.29 1.12
CA ILE A 49 -24.58 -3.02 0.40
C ILE A 49 -24.13 -3.23 -1.05
N VAL A 50 -23.24 -4.18 -1.33
CA VAL A 50 -22.78 -4.44 -2.71
C VAL A 50 -23.94 -4.89 -3.61
N SER A 51 -24.73 -5.85 -3.14
CA SER A 51 -25.91 -6.36 -3.84
C SER A 51 -27.00 -5.31 -4.00
N GLU A 52 -27.24 -4.51 -2.96
CA GLU A 52 -28.22 -3.42 -3.01
C GLU A 52 -27.78 -2.29 -3.95
N THR A 53 -26.47 -2.00 -4.01
CA THR A 53 -25.91 -1.04 -4.98
C THR A 53 -26.02 -1.57 -6.40
N LEU A 54 -25.83 -2.87 -6.64
CA LEU A 54 -26.06 -3.47 -7.95
C LEU A 54 -27.51 -3.29 -8.43
N ARG A 55 -28.49 -3.45 -7.53
CA ARG A 55 -29.93 -3.27 -7.82
C ARG A 55 -30.31 -1.84 -8.19
N LEU A 56 -29.46 -0.85 -7.92
CA LEU A 56 -29.65 0.52 -8.43
C LEU A 56 -29.50 0.61 -9.96
N ASN A 57 -29.03 -0.45 -10.62
CA ASN A 57 -28.93 -0.59 -12.07
C ASN A 57 -28.20 0.59 -12.75
N MET A 58 -27.09 1.03 -12.14
CA MET A 58 -26.27 2.10 -12.67
C MET A 58 -25.59 1.67 -13.97
N LYS A 59 -25.76 2.45 -15.04
CA LYS A 59 -25.14 2.18 -16.35
C LYS A 59 -23.61 2.23 -16.29
N ASN A 60 -22.94 1.37 -17.05
CA ASN A 60 -21.48 1.37 -17.25
C ASN A 60 -20.64 1.23 -15.95
N VAL A 61 -21.09 0.40 -15.00
CA VAL A 61 -20.29 0.05 -13.80
C VAL A 61 -19.38 -1.13 -14.13
N ARG A 62 -18.10 -1.04 -13.78
CA ARG A 62 -17.10 -2.12 -13.93
C ARG A 62 -16.69 -2.75 -12.60
N TRP A 63 -16.67 -1.91 -11.56
CA TRP A 63 -16.23 -2.27 -10.22
C TRP A 63 -17.17 -1.64 -9.20
N PHE A 64 -17.49 -2.40 -8.16
CA PHE A 64 -18.11 -1.91 -6.93
C PHE A 64 -17.01 -1.80 -5.89
N VAL A 65 -16.82 -0.62 -5.31
CA VAL A 65 -15.82 -0.37 -4.27
C VAL A 65 -16.56 -0.02 -2.99
N MET A 66 -16.19 -0.71 -1.92
CA MET A 66 -16.74 -0.53 -0.58
C MET A 66 -15.63 -0.08 0.36
N GLY A 67 -15.98 0.78 1.32
CA GLY A 67 -15.16 1.23 2.42
C GLY A 67 -16.07 1.77 3.53
N ASP A 68 -15.51 1.93 4.72
CA ASP A 68 -16.22 2.45 5.89
C ASP A 68 -16.30 3.99 5.86
N ASP A 69 -17.06 4.59 6.77
CA ASP A 69 -17.34 6.03 6.82
C ASP A 69 -16.14 6.89 7.26
N ASP A 70 -15.10 6.27 7.76
CA ASP A 70 -13.79 6.83 8.13
C ASP A 70 -12.65 6.38 7.19
N THR A 71 -12.98 5.74 6.07
CA THR A 71 -12.01 5.30 5.06
C THR A 71 -11.70 6.41 4.04
N PHE A 72 -10.41 6.75 3.90
CA PHE A 72 -9.93 7.69 2.89
C PHE A 72 -9.35 6.94 1.69
N PHE A 73 -9.88 7.16 0.50
CA PHE A 73 -9.34 6.62 -0.74
C PHE A 73 -8.50 7.65 -1.51
N VAL A 74 -7.46 7.16 -2.20
CA VAL A 74 -6.72 7.86 -3.26
C VAL A 74 -7.26 7.40 -4.62
N PRO A 75 -8.19 8.14 -5.25
CA PRO A 75 -8.98 7.61 -6.36
C PRO A 75 -8.18 7.24 -7.60
N ASP A 76 -7.17 8.05 -7.95
CA ASP A 76 -6.35 7.82 -9.13
C ASP A 76 -5.55 6.51 -8.99
N ASN A 77 -5.02 6.27 -7.78
CA ASN A 77 -4.31 5.03 -7.45
C ASN A 77 -5.25 3.82 -7.42
N LEU A 78 -6.46 3.97 -6.86
CA LEU A 78 -7.49 2.93 -6.90
C LEU A 78 -7.80 2.53 -8.35
N VAL A 79 -8.05 3.50 -9.24
CA VAL A 79 -8.33 3.22 -10.66
C VAL A 79 -7.14 2.53 -11.32
N LYS A 80 -5.91 3.00 -11.08
CA LYS A 80 -4.69 2.37 -11.58
C LYS A 80 -4.51 0.94 -11.11
N VAL A 81 -4.84 0.65 -9.85
CA VAL A 81 -4.81 -0.71 -9.33
C VAL A 81 -5.81 -1.62 -10.04
N LEU A 82 -7.06 -1.16 -10.17
CA LEU A 82 -8.13 -1.95 -10.80
C LEU A 82 -7.92 -2.14 -12.31
N GLN A 83 -7.18 -1.26 -12.98
CA GLN A 83 -6.82 -1.41 -14.40
C GLN A 83 -5.92 -2.61 -14.68
N LYS A 84 -5.23 -3.16 -13.68
CA LYS A 84 -4.41 -4.38 -13.82
C LYS A 84 -5.25 -5.62 -14.11
N TYR A 85 -6.55 -5.59 -13.83
CA TYR A 85 -7.42 -6.76 -13.83
C TYR A 85 -8.50 -6.64 -14.91
N ASP A 86 -8.80 -7.77 -15.56
CA ASP A 86 -9.93 -7.84 -16.49
C ASP A 86 -11.25 -7.79 -15.70
N HIS A 87 -11.91 -6.64 -15.73
CA HIS A 87 -13.19 -6.40 -15.05
C HIS A 87 -14.35 -7.28 -15.53
N ASN A 88 -14.19 -8.08 -16.60
CA ASN A 88 -15.16 -9.07 -17.04
C ASN A 88 -15.00 -10.45 -16.36
N SER A 89 -13.93 -10.63 -15.58
CA SER A 89 -13.66 -11.84 -14.80
C SER A 89 -14.00 -11.64 -13.33
N TYR A 90 -14.06 -12.72 -12.55
CA TYR A 90 -14.37 -12.66 -11.11
C TYR A 90 -13.16 -12.21 -10.29
N TYR A 91 -13.27 -11.00 -9.72
CA TYR A 91 -12.25 -10.44 -8.84
C TYR A 91 -12.86 -9.87 -7.57
N TYR A 92 -12.32 -10.33 -6.44
CA TYR A 92 -12.46 -9.75 -5.10
C TYR A 92 -11.08 -9.22 -4.68
N ILE A 93 -10.91 -7.90 -4.68
CA ILE A 93 -9.62 -7.23 -4.51
C ILE A 93 -9.64 -6.39 -3.24
N GLY A 94 -8.59 -6.48 -2.44
CA GLY A 94 -8.42 -5.67 -1.22
C GLY A 94 -7.19 -6.12 -0.46
N SER A 95 -7.16 -5.94 0.86
CA SER A 95 -6.06 -6.44 1.69
C SER A 95 -6.56 -6.95 3.04
N THR A 96 -5.69 -7.71 3.69
CA THR A 96 -5.84 -8.18 5.07
C THR A 96 -5.45 -7.08 6.06
N SER A 97 -5.77 -7.29 7.34
CA SER A 97 -5.35 -6.40 8.42
C SER A 97 -3.83 -6.42 8.63
N GLU A 98 -3.29 -5.29 9.07
CA GLU A 98 -1.92 -5.16 9.58
C GLU A 98 -1.70 -5.97 10.88
N SER A 99 -2.78 -6.28 11.61
CA SER A 99 -2.74 -7.09 12.84
C SER A 99 -2.79 -8.60 12.53
N HIS A 100 -1.84 -9.35 13.08
CA HIS A 100 -1.75 -10.80 12.92
C HIS A 100 -2.94 -11.52 13.58
N LEU A 101 -3.34 -11.08 14.78
CA LEU A 101 -4.42 -11.70 15.52
C LEU A 101 -5.77 -11.45 14.86
N GLN A 102 -6.02 -10.23 14.38
CA GLN A 102 -7.24 -9.94 13.60
C GLN A 102 -7.38 -10.93 12.43
N ASN A 103 -6.30 -11.19 11.70
CA ASN A 103 -6.33 -12.11 10.55
C ASN A 103 -6.53 -13.58 10.93
N ILE A 104 -6.10 -13.99 12.13
CA ILE A 104 -6.37 -15.33 12.68
C ILE A 104 -7.84 -15.43 13.10
N ASP A 105 -8.35 -14.42 13.80
CA ASP A 105 -9.69 -14.43 14.37
C ASP A 105 -10.79 -14.32 13.31
N PHE A 106 -10.48 -13.66 12.18
CA PHE A 106 -11.36 -13.55 11.03
C PHE A 106 -10.87 -14.41 9.85
N SER A 107 -10.00 -13.89 8.99
CA SER A 107 -9.43 -14.67 7.88
C SER A 107 -8.31 -13.96 7.14
N TYR A 108 -7.24 -14.68 6.80
CA TYR A 108 -6.22 -14.23 5.85
C TYR A 108 -6.72 -14.16 4.39
N ASN A 109 -7.93 -14.64 4.11
CA ASN A 109 -8.59 -14.58 2.80
C ASN A 109 -9.72 -13.53 2.75
N MET A 110 -9.87 -12.72 3.79
CA MET A 110 -10.85 -11.63 3.85
C MET A 110 -10.19 -10.31 3.49
N ALA A 111 -10.81 -9.54 2.58
CA ALA A 111 -10.52 -8.12 2.51
C ALA A 111 -11.28 -7.43 3.64
N TYR A 112 -10.56 -6.68 4.47
CA TYR A 112 -11.19 -5.93 5.55
C TYR A 112 -11.91 -4.72 4.98
N GLY A 113 -13.15 -4.50 5.43
CA GLY A 113 -14.09 -3.51 4.92
C GLY A 113 -13.58 -2.09 5.10
N GLY A 114 -13.03 -1.79 6.28
CA GLY A 114 -12.40 -0.52 6.58
C GLY A 114 -11.22 -0.18 5.68
N GLY A 115 -10.33 -1.14 5.42
CA GLY A 115 -9.24 -0.98 4.45
C GLY A 115 -9.77 -0.78 3.03
N GLY A 116 -11.02 -1.12 2.79
CA GLY A 116 -11.69 -1.04 1.51
C GLY A 116 -11.45 -2.26 0.64
N PHE A 117 -12.44 -2.58 -0.20
CA PHE A 117 -12.32 -3.64 -1.19
C PHE A 117 -13.11 -3.33 -2.47
N ALA A 118 -12.73 -4.00 -3.55
CA ALA A 118 -13.38 -3.91 -4.85
C ALA A 118 -13.88 -5.27 -5.32
N ILE A 119 -15.08 -5.29 -5.90
CA ILE A 119 -15.70 -6.45 -6.52
C ILE A 119 -15.99 -6.12 -7.98
N SER A 120 -15.52 -6.96 -8.91
CA SER A 120 -15.82 -6.85 -10.34
C SER A 120 -17.33 -6.98 -10.59
N TYR A 121 -17.84 -6.30 -11.62
CA TYR A 121 -19.28 -6.30 -11.92
C TYR A 121 -19.89 -7.72 -12.08
N PRO A 122 -19.27 -8.67 -12.82
CA PRO A 122 -19.82 -10.02 -12.93
C PRO A 122 -19.85 -10.78 -11.60
N LEU A 123 -18.85 -10.57 -10.73
CA LEU A 123 -18.84 -11.15 -9.39
C LEU A 123 -19.94 -10.55 -8.50
N ALA A 124 -20.20 -9.25 -8.59
CA ALA A 124 -21.31 -8.63 -7.87
C ALA A 124 -22.66 -9.23 -8.29
N MET A 125 -22.85 -9.52 -9.60
CA MET A 125 -24.05 -10.22 -10.09
C MET A 125 -24.17 -11.64 -9.53
N ALA A 126 -23.05 -12.38 -9.44
CA ALA A 126 -23.06 -13.71 -8.86
C ALA A 126 -23.36 -13.68 -7.36
N LEU A 127 -22.75 -12.74 -6.64
CA LEU A 127 -22.99 -12.48 -5.22
C LEU A 127 -24.47 -12.17 -4.97
N GLU A 128 -25.06 -11.22 -5.69
CA GLU A 128 -26.44 -10.79 -5.48
C GLU A 128 -27.46 -11.94 -5.54
N LYS A 129 -27.25 -12.90 -6.45
CA LYS A 129 -28.14 -14.07 -6.62
C LYS A 129 -28.11 -15.04 -5.44
N MET A 130 -27.02 -15.07 -4.67
CA MET A 130 -26.78 -16.09 -3.64
C MET A 130 -26.60 -15.53 -2.23
N GLN A 131 -26.33 -14.24 -2.09
CA GLN A 131 -25.89 -13.61 -0.85
C GLN A 131 -26.88 -13.79 0.31
N ASP A 132 -28.18 -13.63 0.06
CA ASP A 132 -29.20 -13.82 1.10
C ASP A 132 -29.14 -15.26 1.68
N LYS A 133 -28.95 -16.29 0.83
CA LYS A 133 -28.82 -17.68 1.29
C LYS A 133 -27.48 -17.92 2.01
N CYS A 134 -26.41 -17.28 1.56
CA CYS A 134 -25.11 -17.31 2.24
C CYS A 134 -25.20 -16.73 3.66
N ILE A 135 -25.80 -15.54 3.82
CA ILE A 135 -25.99 -14.90 5.12
C ILE A 135 -26.76 -15.81 6.09
N GLN A 136 -27.79 -16.53 5.61
CA GLN A 136 -28.54 -17.49 6.42
C GLN A 136 -27.70 -18.68 6.92
N ARG A 137 -26.72 -19.14 6.13
CA ARG A 137 -25.81 -20.23 6.53
C ARG A 137 -24.77 -19.80 7.56
N TYR A 138 -24.46 -18.51 7.62
CA TYR A 138 -23.42 -17.95 8.47
C TYR A 138 -23.94 -16.95 9.53
N PRO A 139 -24.90 -17.33 10.39
CA PRO A 139 -25.46 -16.42 11.39
C PRO A 139 -24.48 -16.09 12.53
N GLY A 140 -23.42 -16.91 12.71
CA GLY A 140 -22.43 -16.76 13.78
C GLY A 140 -21.20 -15.90 13.45
N LEU A 141 -21.06 -15.44 12.20
CA LEU A 141 -19.95 -14.58 11.80
C LEU A 141 -20.07 -13.19 12.45
N TYR A 142 -18.94 -12.51 12.63
CA TYR A 142 -18.90 -11.24 13.36
C TYR A 142 -19.41 -10.08 12.49
N GLY A 143 -18.58 -9.64 11.56
CA GLY A 143 -18.82 -8.43 10.77
C GLY A 143 -19.46 -8.69 9.42
N SER A 144 -19.56 -7.62 8.64
CA SER A 144 -19.93 -7.69 7.23
C SER A 144 -18.88 -8.39 6.40
N ASP A 145 -17.62 -8.11 6.69
CA ASP A 145 -16.50 -8.48 5.82
C ASP A 145 -16.26 -9.99 5.88
N ASP A 146 -16.42 -10.54 7.08
CA ASP A 146 -16.40 -11.98 7.38
C ASP A 146 -17.48 -12.71 6.56
N ARG A 147 -18.68 -12.11 6.47
CA ARG A 147 -19.78 -12.65 5.65
C ARG A 147 -19.53 -12.50 4.17
N ILE A 148 -18.99 -11.38 3.72
CA ILE A 148 -18.57 -11.22 2.31
C ILE A 148 -17.54 -12.29 1.96
N GLN A 149 -16.52 -12.50 2.79
CA GLN A 149 -15.51 -13.52 2.58
C GLN A 149 -16.12 -14.93 2.53
N ALA A 150 -17.04 -15.26 3.43
CA ALA A 150 -17.74 -16.54 3.42
C ALA A 150 -18.52 -16.74 2.10
N CYS A 151 -19.21 -15.71 1.61
CA CYS A 151 -19.89 -15.81 0.31
C CYS A 151 -18.91 -15.92 -0.86
N MET A 152 -17.75 -15.25 -0.80
CA MET A 152 -16.69 -15.42 -1.80
C MET A 152 -16.12 -16.84 -1.81
N ALA A 153 -15.99 -17.46 -0.63
CA ALA A 153 -15.56 -18.85 -0.51
C ALA A 153 -16.56 -19.82 -1.16
N GLU A 154 -17.87 -19.60 -0.96
CA GLU A 154 -18.90 -20.40 -1.66
C GLU A 154 -18.89 -20.21 -3.18
N LEU A 155 -18.55 -19.01 -3.65
CA LEU A 155 -18.38 -18.71 -5.08
C LEU A 155 -17.06 -19.23 -5.64
N GLY A 156 -16.16 -19.73 -4.79
CA GLY A 156 -14.82 -20.19 -5.19
C GLY A 156 -13.88 -19.07 -5.64
N VAL A 157 -14.11 -17.83 -5.20
CA VAL A 157 -13.31 -16.66 -5.60
C VAL A 157 -12.37 -16.26 -4.45
N PRO A 158 -11.04 -16.38 -4.62
CA PRO A 158 -10.09 -16.00 -3.59
C PRO A 158 -9.89 -14.48 -3.52
N LEU A 159 -9.41 -14.01 -2.38
CA LEU A 159 -8.93 -12.65 -2.24
C LEU A 159 -7.69 -12.41 -3.11
N THR A 160 -7.78 -11.40 -3.97
CA THR A 160 -6.65 -10.81 -4.69
C THR A 160 -6.05 -9.69 -3.84
N LYS A 161 -4.89 -9.94 -3.24
CA LYS A 161 -4.26 -9.01 -2.29
C LYS A 161 -3.52 -7.87 -2.99
N GLU A 162 -3.89 -6.63 -2.67
CA GLU A 162 -3.24 -5.41 -3.12
C GLU A 162 -2.71 -4.62 -1.92
N LYS A 163 -1.39 -4.39 -1.88
CA LYS A 163 -0.66 -3.88 -0.69
C LYS A 163 -1.00 -2.43 -0.30
N GLY A 164 -1.73 -1.71 -1.13
CA GLY A 164 -2.08 -0.31 -0.91
C GLY A 164 -3.41 -0.08 -0.19
N PHE A 165 -4.18 -1.15 0.06
CA PHE A 165 -5.37 -1.08 0.92
C PHE A 165 -4.94 -1.31 2.36
N HIS A 166 -5.21 -0.35 3.24
CA HIS A 166 -4.76 -0.39 4.64
C HIS A 166 -5.94 -0.32 5.61
N GLN A 167 -6.13 -1.41 6.36
CA GLN A 167 -7.12 -1.48 7.44
C GLN A 167 -6.64 -0.72 8.68
N PHE A 168 -5.33 -0.65 8.90
CA PHE A 168 -4.69 0.02 10.03
C PHE A 168 -5.30 -0.32 11.39
N ASP A 169 -5.59 -1.61 11.65
CA ASP A 169 -5.89 -2.09 13.00
C ASP A 169 -4.62 -2.05 13.87
N VAL A 170 -4.16 -0.83 14.16
CA VAL A 170 -3.00 -0.48 14.97
C VAL A 170 -3.33 0.80 15.71
N HIS A 171 -2.69 1.03 16.86
CA HIS A 171 -2.88 2.26 17.64
C HIS A 171 -1.63 3.13 17.67
N GLY A 172 -1.84 4.44 17.78
CA GLY A 172 -0.78 5.42 17.96
C GLY A 172 -0.26 5.97 16.64
N ASN A 173 1.02 6.32 16.58
CA ASN A 173 1.52 7.10 15.46
C ASN A 173 1.81 6.26 14.21
N LEU A 174 0.98 6.45 13.17
CA LEU A 174 1.09 5.77 11.87
C LEU A 174 2.30 6.20 11.02
N MET A 175 3.06 7.22 11.43
CA MET A 175 4.20 7.74 10.67
C MET A 175 5.19 6.65 10.29
N GLY A 176 5.47 5.69 11.19
CA GLY A 176 6.37 4.57 10.89
C GLY A 176 5.91 3.69 9.72
N LEU A 177 4.60 3.47 9.58
CA LEU A 177 4.01 2.71 8.46
C LEU A 177 4.01 3.52 7.18
N LEU A 178 3.55 4.77 7.25
CA LEU A 178 3.41 5.65 6.08
C LEU A 178 4.77 6.12 5.53
N ALA A 179 5.77 6.31 6.40
CA ALA A 179 7.12 6.69 5.98
C ALA A 179 7.88 5.57 5.26
N ALA A 180 7.56 4.31 5.58
CA ALA A 180 8.13 3.11 4.99
C ALA A 180 7.07 2.33 4.20
N HIS A 181 6.15 3.05 3.54
CA HIS A 181 5.07 2.44 2.78
C HIS A 181 5.63 1.43 1.75
N PRO A 182 4.99 0.26 1.57
CA PRO A 182 5.42 -0.73 0.57
C PRO A 182 5.56 -0.14 -0.83
N ILE A 183 6.39 -0.75 -1.68
CA ILE A 183 6.53 -0.37 -3.10
C ILE A 183 5.26 -0.80 -3.86
N ALA A 184 4.22 0.02 -3.73
CA ALA A 184 2.88 -0.14 -4.29
C ALA A 184 2.17 1.22 -4.23
N PRO A 185 1.18 1.51 -5.09
CA PRO A 185 0.36 2.70 -4.96
C PRO A 185 -0.40 2.68 -3.63
N LEU A 186 -0.42 3.81 -2.91
CA LEU A 186 -1.30 4.00 -1.75
C LEU A 186 -2.75 4.07 -2.25
N VAL A 187 -3.64 3.17 -1.81
CA VAL A 187 -5.03 3.11 -2.29
C VAL A 187 -5.99 3.66 -1.24
N SER A 188 -5.89 3.22 0.00
CA SER A 188 -6.82 3.62 1.06
C SER A 188 -6.19 3.54 2.45
N LEU A 189 -6.69 4.38 3.35
CA LEU A 189 -6.34 4.43 4.77
C LEU A 189 -7.61 4.41 5.61
N HIS A 190 -7.61 3.64 6.69
CA HIS A 190 -8.74 3.45 7.60
C HIS A 190 -8.41 3.89 9.04
N HIS A 191 -9.42 3.95 9.92
CA HIS A 191 -9.33 4.45 11.30
C HIS A 191 -8.77 5.88 11.40
N LEU A 192 -9.04 6.71 10.38
CA LEU A 192 -8.58 8.09 10.37
C LEU A 192 -9.33 8.95 11.37
N ASP A 193 -10.52 8.54 11.77
CA ASP A 193 -11.23 9.19 12.85
C ASP A 193 -10.44 9.04 14.19
N MET A 194 -9.82 7.91 14.46
CA MET A 194 -9.03 7.70 15.67
C MET A 194 -7.60 8.21 15.51
N GLU A 195 -6.99 7.97 14.35
CA GLU A 195 -5.53 8.08 14.20
C GLU A 195 -5.06 9.30 13.37
N ALA A 196 -5.96 10.09 12.75
CA ALA A 196 -5.53 11.20 11.87
C ALA A 196 -4.66 12.26 12.56
N ASN A 197 -4.91 12.54 13.84
CA ASN A 197 -4.10 13.49 14.62
C ASN A 197 -2.66 12.98 14.85
N TYR A 198 -2.41 11.69 14.68
CA TYR A 198 -1.07 11.12 14.77
C TYR A 198 -0.37 11.00 13.41
N ILE A 199 -1.09 11.17 12.30
CA ILE A 199 -0.50 11.22 10.96
C ILE A 199 0.26 12.53 10.75
N PHE A 200 -0.36 13.66 11.05
CA PHE A 200 0.28 14.98 10.97
C PHE A 200 0.24 15.66 12.33
N PRO A 201 1.40 16.01 12.93
CA PRO A 201 1.39 16.75 14.18
C PRO A 201 0.87 18.18 13.97
N ASN A 202 0.36 18.76 15.05
CA ASN A 202 -0.08 20.17 15.12
C ASN A 202 -1.17 20.51 14.10
N THR A 203 -2.17 19.65 13.95
CA THR A 203 -3.41 19.92 13.22
C THR A 203 -4.53 20.25 14.21
N ASN A 204 -5.41 21.18 13.85
CA ASN A 204 -6.52 21.60 14.71
C ASN A 204 -7.62 20.54 14.76
N ASP A 205 -7.85 19.85 13.64
CA ASP A 205 -8.80 18.75 13.53
C ASP A 205 -8.36 17.71 12.48
N LYS A 206 -9.13 16.62 12.41
CA LYS A 206 -8.88 15.47 11.53
C LYS A 206 -9.00 15.82 10.05
N VAL A 207 -9.95 16.68 9.69
CA VAL A 207 -10.16 17.10 8.30
C VAL A 207 -8.99 17.95 7.83
N ASP A 208 -8.47 18.83 8.69
CA ASP A 208 -7.27 19.62 8.42
C ASP A 208 -6.02 18.75 8.23
N ALA A 209 -5.89 17.66 8.98
CA ALA A 209 -4.85 16.66 8.74
C ALA A 209 -4.98 16.04 7.33
N LEU A 210 -6.18 15.60 6.94
CA LEU A 210 -6.42 15.01 5.62
C LEU A 210 -6.25 16.01 4.47
N LYS A 211 -6.59 17.29 4.68
CA LYS A 211 -6.35 18.35 3.68
C LYS A 211 -4.87 18.50 3.32
N ARG A 212 -3.93 18.13 4.20
CA ARG A 212 -2.49 18.16 3.90
C ARG A 212 -2.10 17.18 2.80
N PHE A 213 -2.83 16.07 2.63
CA PHE A 213 -2.61 15.14 1.51
C PHE A 213 -3.08 15.68 0.17
N ARG A 214 -4.04 16.61 0.16
CA ARG A 214 -4.72 17.07 -1.05
C ARG A 214 -3.76 17.61 -2.12
N ARG A 215 -2.76 18.41 -1.73
CA ARG A 215 -1.81 18.99 -2.68
C ARG A 215 -0.86 17.94 -3.29
N PRO A 216 -0.06 17.18 -2.51
CA PRO A 216 0.83 16.17 -3.08
C PRO A 216 0.06 15.11 -3.86
N MET A 217 -1.11 14.67 -3.37
CA MET A 217 -1.96 13.70 -4.07
C MET A 217 -2.43 14.21 -5.45
N LYS A 218 -2.82 15.48 -5.57
CA LYS A 218 -3.23 16.08 -6.85
C LYS A 218 -2.07 16.26 -7.83
N MET A 219 -0.85 16.40 -7.31
CA MET A 219 0.33 16.63 -8.14
C MET A 219 0.91 15.33 -8.68
N ASP A 220 0.99 14.30 -7.82
CA ASP A 220 1.51 12.99 -8.18
C ASP A 220 1.03 11.91 -7.20
N SER A 221 -0.20 11.46 -7.39
CA SER A 221 -0.80 10.38 -6.59
C SER A 221 0.02 9.09 -6.64
N ALA A 222 0.67 8.80 -7.78
CA ALA A 222 1.49 7.60 -7.94
C ALA A 222 2.73 7.62 -7.04
N GLY A 223 3.33 8.80 -6.80
CA GLY A 223 4.47 8.98 -5.90
C GLY A 223 4.13 9.14 -4.42
N LEU A 224 2.84 9.26 -4.07
CA LEU A 224 2.40 9.53 -2.70
C LEU A 224 2.85 8.42 -1.73
N MET A 225 3.46 8.83 -0.61
CA MET A 225 4.04 7.98 0.44
C MET A 225 5.21 7.08 0.00
N GLN A 226 5.63 7.13 -1.27
CA GLN A 226 6.69 6.25 -1.75
C GLN A 226 8.03 6.60 -1.11
N GLN A 227 8.62 5.60 -0.46
CA GLN A 227 9.90 5.73 0.21
C GLN A 227 11.05 5.69 -0.79
N SER A 228 11.93 6.69 -0.75
CA SER A 228 13.21 6.75 -1.45
C SER A 228 14.34 6.96 -0.44
N ILE A 229 15.48 6.29 -0.60
CA ILE A 229 16.57 6.30 0.37
C ILE A 229 17.87 6.77 -0.29
N CYS A 230 18.60 7.64 0.39
CA CYS A 230 19.88 8.19 -0.06
C CYS A 230 20.83 8.41 1.11
N TYR A 231 22.11 8.55 0.80
CA TYR A 231 23.18 8.67 1.79
C TYR A 231 23.93 9.99 1.62
N ASP A 232 24.05 10.75 2.70
CA ASP A 232 24.99 11.85 2.79
C ASP A 232 26.33 11.32 3.27
N LYS A 233 27.23 11.08 2.33
CA LYS A 233 28.55 10.49 2.60
C LYS A 233 29.46 11.42 3.38
N ASN A 234 29.31 12.74 3.22
CA ASN A 234 30.18 13.70 3.87
C ASN A 234 29.83 13.86 5.36
N ARG A 235 28.54 13.73 5.69
CA ARG A 235 28.04 13.87 7.06
C ARG A 235 27.74 12.54 7.74
N ASN A 236 27.91 11.42 7.04
CA ASN A 236 27.54 10.07 7.48
C ASN A 236 26.07 9.98 7.92
N TRP A 237 25.16 10.48 7.08
CA TRP A 237 23.72 10.42 7.34
C TRP A 237 23.01 9.50 6.35
N THR A 238 21.93 8.88 6.82
CA THR A 238 20.94 8.23 5.96
C THR A 238 19.74 9.15 5.87
N VAL A 239 19.21 9.34 4.66
CA VAL A 239 18.02 10.15 4.40
C VAL A 239 16.96 9.24 3.79
N SER A 240 15.78 9.21 4.42
CA SER A 240 14.58 8.52 3.92
C SER A 240 13.54 9.56 3.56
N VAL A 241 13.08 9.54 2.32
CA VAL A 241 12.06 10.45 1.79
C VAL A 241 10.79 9.64 1.52
N SER A 242 9.73 9.89 2.27
CA SER A 242 8.36 9.48 1.92
C SER A 242 7.71 10.66 1.20
N TRP A 243 7.66 10.58 -0.13
CA TRP A 243 7.26 11.73 -0.94
C TRP A 243 5.80 12.12 -0.66
N GLY A 244 5.55 13.42 -0.49
CA GLY A 244 4.23 13.92 -0.11
C GLY A 244 3.90 13.83 1.38
N TYR A 245 4.81 13.32 2.24
CA TYR A 245 4.53 13.15 3.67
C TYR A 245 5.66 13.58 4.60
N VAL A 246 6.75 12.79 4.71
CA VAL A 246 7.86 13.06 5.64
C VAL A 246 9.23 12.79 5.03
N VAL A 247 10.22 13.54 5.50
CA VAL A 247 11.65 13.23 5.33
C VAL A 247 12.23 12.92 6.69
N GLN A 248 13.00 11.84 6.79
CA GLN A 248 13.70 11.44 8.00
C GLN A 248 15.21 11.45 7.74
N ILE A 249 15.95 12.15 8.58
CA ILE A 249 17.41 12.19 8.54
C ILE A 249 17.96 11.46 9.77
N PHE A 250 18.64 10.35 9.53
CA PHE A 250 19.28 9.53 10.55
C PHE A 250 20.76 9.87 10.62
N ARG A 251 21.27 10.03 11.85
CA ARG A 251 22.70 10.04 12.09
C ARG A 251 23.21 8.60 11.98
N GLY A 252 24.20 8.35 11.13
CA GLY A 252 24.68 7.01 10.80
C GLY A 252 24.19 6.50 9.45
N THR A 253 24.89 5.48 8.95
CA THR A 253 24.62 4.83 7.67
C THR A 253 23.92 3.49 7.90
N PHE A 254 22.62 3.44 7.56
CA PHE A 254 21.77 2.27 7.74
C PHE A 254 21.59 1.52 6.42
N LEU A 255 21.44 0.20 6.47
CA LEU A 255 21.19 -0.60 5.27
C LEU A 255 19.78 -0.32 4.74
N VAL A 256 19.63 -0.32 3.42
CA VAL A 256 18.31 -0.13 2.76
C VAL A 256 17.28 -1.14 3.26
N ARG A 257 17.71 -2.40 3.47
CA ARG A 257 16.86 -3.46 4.02
C ARG A 257 16.29 -3.11 5.40
N ASP A 258 17.06 -2.44 6.24
CA ASP A 258 16.61 -2.06 7.59
C ASP A 258 15.72 -0.81 7.53
N MET A 259 16.02 0.08 6.58
CA MET A 259 15.22 1.29 6.30
C MET A 259 13.83 0.99 5.73
N GLU A 260 13.65 -0.16 5.10
CA GLU A 260 12.36 -0.66 4.61
C GLU A 260 11.43 -1.16 5.70
N LEU A 261 11.96 -1.48 6.87
CA LEU A 261 11.14 -1.96 7.98
C LEU A 261 10.42 -0.78 8.64
N PRO A 262 9.08 -0.80 8.70
CA PRO A 262 8.32 0.24 9.39
C PRO A 262 8.79 0.42 10.82
N ARG A 263 9.01 1.68 11.21
CA ARG A 263 9.42 2.00 12.58
C ARG A 263 8.26 1.78 13.55
N ARG A 264 8.56 1.24 14.73
CA ARG A 264 7.58 0.97 15.80
C ARG A 264 7.15 2.26 16.51
N THR A 265 6.39 3.09 15.80
CA THR A 265 5.70 4.28 16.33
C THR A 265 4.24 4.02 16.67
N PHE A 266 3.80 2.78 16.47
CA PHE A 266 2.45 2.25 16.67
C PHE A 266 2.52 0.94 17.46
N VAL A 267 1.39 0.52 18.01
CA VAL A 267 1.19 -0.79 18.67
C VAL A 267 0.07 -1.56 18.00
N ASP A 268 0.01 -2.87 18.23
CA ASP A 268 -1.04 -3.72 17.66
C ASP A 268 -2.43 -3.34 18.21
N TRP A 269 -3.50 -3.67 17.48
CA TRP A 269 -4.90 -3.49 17.88
C TRP A 269 -5.20 -4.00 19.31
N HIS A 270 -4.60 -5.13 19.70
CA HIS A 270 -4.76 -5.72 21.03
C HIS A 270 -3.77 -5.13 22.06
N HIS A 271 -3.17 -3.98 21.77
CA HIS A 271 -2.15 -3.31 22.57
C HIS A 271 -0.93 -4.19 22.90
N ARG A 272 -0.67 -5.21 22.07
CA ARG A 272 0.52 -6.06 22.22
C ARG A 272 1.74 -5.36 21.63
N VAL A 273 2.84 -5.43 22.37
CA VAL A 273 4.13 -4.85 21.97
C VAL A 273 5.03 -5.89 21.30
N ASP A 274 4.57 -7.14 21.15
CA ASP A 274 5.33 -8.23 20.51
C ASP A 274 5.59 -7.97 19.01
N ASN A 275 6.75 -8.40 18.53
CA ASN A 275 7.11 -8.44 17.11
C ASN A 275 6.26 -9.43 16.31
N THR A 276 5.62 -10.42 16.92
CA THR A 276 4.71 -11.37 16.24
C THR A 276 3.28 -10.86 16.11
N ALA A 277 3.00 -9.63 16.56
CA ALA A 277 1.66 -9.08 16.55
C ALA A 277 1.21 -8.59 15.16
N PHE A 278 2.13 -8.43 14.21
CA PHE A 278 1.83 -7.90 12.86
C PHE A 278 1.92 -8.97 11.79
N SER A 279 1.17 -8.76 10.70
CA SER A 279 1.24 -9.60 9.49
C SER A 279 2.46 -9.28 8.60
N PHE A 280 3.38 -8.44 9.07
CA PHE A 280 4.60 -8.00 8.40
C PHE A 280 5.74 -7.73 9.40
N ASN A 281 6.97 -7.64 8.90
CA ASN A 281 8.13 -7.36 9.73
C ASN A 281 8.23 -5.86 10.04
N THR A 282 8.56 -5.52 11.27
CA THR A 282 8.81 -4.16 11.73
C THR A 282 10.27 -3.96 12.15
N GLY A 283 10.68 -2.70 12.28
CA GLY A 283 11.91 -2.35 12.99
C GLY A 283 11.85 -2.73 14.47
N PRO A 284 12.95 -2.59 15.22
CA PRO A 284 12.99 -2.92 16.64
C PRO A 284 12.02 -2.04 17.46
N ASN A 285 11.39 -2.64 18.48
CA ASN A 285 10.45 -1.98 19.39
C ASN A 285 11.06 -0.83 20.17
N SER A 286 12.33 -0.95 20.58
CA SER A 286 13.08 0.14 21.19
C SER A 286 14.35 0.39 20.39
N MET A 287 14.63 1.67 20.16
CA MET A 287 15.91 2.10 19.63
C MET A 287 16.63 2.93 20.68
N HIS A 288 17.95 2.92 20.59
CA HIS A 288 18.76 3.86 21.34
C HIS A 288 18.28 5.28 21.01
N LYS A 289 18.10 6.14 22.03
CA LYS A 289 17.53 7.49 21.83
C LYS A 289 18.30 8.34 20.79
N CYS A 290 19.59 8.06 20.61
CA CYS A 290 20.44 8.70 19.60
C CYS A 290 20.18 8.25 18.15
N GLN A 291 19.48 7.14 17.94
CA GLN A 291 19.09 6.60 16.62
C GLN A 291 17.69 7.08 16.18
N ILE A 292 17.05 7.94 16.98
CA ILE A 292 15.82 8.62 16.59
C ILE A 292 16.16 9.65 15.49
N PRO A 293 15.46 9.64 14.35
CA PRO A 293 15.71 10.58 13.27
C PRO A 293 15.26 11.97 13.61
N PHE A 294 15.82 12.91 12.87
CA PHE A 294 15.24 14.23 12.68
C PHE A 294 14.13 14.10 11.64
N VAL A 295 12.90 14.41 12.03
CA VAL A 295 11.70 14.28 11.19
C VAL A 295 11.30 15.63 10.64
N TYR A 296 11.03 15.68 9.33
CA TYR A 296 10.59 16.85 8.62
C TYR A 296 9.25 16.54 7.94
N TYR A 297 8.18 17.19 8.34
CA TYR A 297 6.86 17.00 7.71
C TYR A 297 6.70 17.94 6.54
N ILE A 298 5.96 17.50 5.53
CA ILE A 298 5.60 18.34 4.39
C ILE A 298 4.87 19.59 4.89
N SER A 299 5.33 20.75 4.41
CA SER A 299 4.74 22.06 4.68
C SER A 299 3.98 22.57 3.46
N THR A 300 4.59 22.47 2.27
CA THR A 300 3.95 22.88 1.02
C THR A 300 4.42 22.03 -0.17
N ALA A 301 3.59 22.01 -1.20
CA ALA A 301 3.85 21.35 -2.47
C ALA A 301 3.42 22.29 -3.61
N LYS A 302 4.31 22.50 -4.57
CA LYS A 302 4.08 23.38 -5.73
C LYS A 302 4.80 22.84 -6.96
N ASN A 303 4.35 23.26 -8.14
CA ASN A 303 5.12 23.02 -9.36
C ASN A 303 6.43 23.81 -9.27
N SER A 304 7.53 23.17 -9.68
CA SER A 304 8.83 23.81 -9.78
C SER A 304 8.79 24.91 -10.85
N SER A 305 9.74 25.84 -10.78
CA SER A 305 9.97 26.81 -11.86
C SER A 305 10.26 26.12 -13.20
N ASN A 306 10.81 24.89 -13.12
CA ASN A 306 10.89 23.97 -14.24
C ASN A 306 9.52 23.28 -14.42
N LYS A 307 8.84 23.54 -15.55
CA LYS A 307 7.42 23.17 -15.76
C LYS A 307 7.08 21.68 -15.62
N ASN A 308 8.08 20.79 -15.61
CA ASN A 308 7.90 19.33 -15.59
C ASN A 308 8.23 18.69 -14.24
N GLU A 309 8.54 19.47 -13.21
CA GLU A 309 8.94 18.97 -11.90
C GLU A 309 8.04 19.49 -10.79
N THR A 310 7.90 18.69 -9.75
CA THR A 310 7.30 19.09 -8.47
C THR A 310 8.39 19.51 -7.50
N ALA A 311 8.08 20.49 -6.66
CA ALA A 311 8.93 20.94 -5.57
C ALA A 311 8.11 20.88 -4.27
N THR A 312 8.52 20.01 -3.35
CA THR A 312 7.93 19.88 -2.03
C THR A 312 8.89 20.39 -0.95
N GLU A 313 8.35 21.12 0.01
CA GLU A 313 9.09 21.66 1.15
C GLU A 313 8.71 20.92 2.42
N TYR A 314 9.71 20.56 3.22
CA TYR A 314 9.53 19.89 4.50
C TYR A 314 10.22 20.69 5.61
N LEU A 315 9.49 20.89 6.70
CA LEU A 315 9.94 21.65 7.86
C LEU A 315 10.16 20.73 9.06
N PRO A 316 11.17 21.03 9.90
CA PRO A 316 11.51 20.19 11.04
C PRO A 316 10.36 20.18 12.04
N HIS A 317 10.02 18.98 12.49
CA HIS A 317 9.20 18.79 13.67
C HIS A 317 10.11 18.64 14.88
N GLN A 318 9.88 19.47 15.92
CA GLN A 318 10.72 19.43 17.10
C GLN A 318 10.55 18.09 17.81
N THR A 319 11.66 17.38 17.98
CA THR A 319 11.74 16.21 18.84
C THR A 319 12.85 16.48 19.84
N SER A 320 12.54 16.37 21.13
CA SER A 320 13.56 16.46 22.17
C SER A 320 14.47 15.25 22.06
N LEU A 321 15.66 15.45 21.49
CA LEU A 321 16.68 14.42 21.36
C LEU A 321 17.70 14.62 22.47
N PRO A 322 18.12 13.55 23.16
CA PRO A 322 19.18 13.68 24.15
C PRO A 322 20.50 14.08 23.48
N ASN A 323 21.39 14.68 24.27
CA ASN A 323 22.76 14.90 23.82
C ASN A 323 23.43 13.55 23.58
N CYS A 324 23.86 13.35 22.34
CA CYS A 324 24.53 12.14 21.90
C CYS A 324 25.94 12.51 21.50
N GLU A 325 26.93 11.98 22.23
CA GLU A 325 28.36 12.21 22.03
C GLU A 325 28.88 11.46 20.79
N TRP A 326 28.37 11.83 19.63
CA TRP A 326 28.82 11.28 18.35
C TRP A 326 29.65 12.33 17.63
N GLN A 327 30.81 11.91 17.09
CA GLN A 327 31.68 12.75 16.26
C GLN A 327 31.03 13.18 14.93
N MET A 328 29.89 12.55 14.55
CA MET A 328 29.13 12.89 13.35
C MET A 328 28.42 14.25 13.49
N PRO A 329 28.41 15.11 12.45
CA PRO A 329 27.63 16.34 12.46
C PRO A 329 26.15 16.09 12.82
N THR A 330 25.54 17.04 13.52
CA THR A 330 24.11 16.98 13.85
C THR A 330 23.24 17.48 12.69
N PRO A 331 22.14 16.78 12.33
CA PRO A 331 21.14 17.28 11.41
C PRO A 331 20.33 18.49 11.91
N SER A 332 20.44 18.89 13.18
CA SER A 332 19.70 20.04 13.75
C SER A 332 19.97 21.39 13.04
N GLN A 333 21.07 21.48 12.30
CA GLN A 333 21.39 22.61 11.42
C GLN A 333 20.50 22.71 10.18
N ILE A 334 19.87 21.61 9.75
CA ILE A 334 18.94 21.58 8.63
C ILE A 334 17.58 22.10 9.12
N LYS A 335 17.20 23.26 8.61
CA LYS A 335 15.93 23.95 8.91
C LYS A 335 14.86 23.72 7.85
N ARG A 336 15.26 23.23 6.68
CA ARG A 336 14.36 22.94 5.57
C ARG A 336 14.92 21.83 4.69
N VAL A 337 14.05 20.96 4.19
CA VAL A 337 14.36 20.03 3.09
C VAL A 337 13.50 20.41 1.89
N GLU A 338 14.13 20.57 0.73
CA GLU A 338 13.46 20.76 -0.56
C GLU A 338 13.64 19.48 -1.37
N VAL A 339 12.53 18.84 -1.77
CA VAL A 339 12.54 17.64 -2.62
C VAL A 339 11.98 18.00 -3.98
N TYR A 340 12.78 17.76 -5.02
CA TYR A 340 12.40 17.87 -6.41
C TYR A 340 12.09 16.48 -6.96
N LYS A 341 10.99 16.36 -7.69
CA LYS A 341 10.57 15.10 -8.30
C LYS A 341 9.87 15.34 -9.63
N THR A 342 10.26 14.60 -10.65
CA THR A 342 9.48 14.49 -11.90
C THR A 342 8.29 13.54 -11.67
N PRO A 343 7.03 13.98 -11.85
CA PRO A 343 5.86 13.09 -11.79
C PRO A 343 5.95 12.00 -12.86
N ASN A 344 5.52 10.78 -12.50
CA ASN A 344 5.31 9.72 -13.47
C ASN A 344 3.95 9.04 -13.22
N PRO A 345 2.90 9.38 -13.99
CA PRO A 345 1.58 8.77 -13.83
C PRO A 345 1.54 7.29 -14.27
N TYR A 346 2.58 6.80 -14.93
CA TYR A 346 2.75 5.43 -15.41
C TYR A 346 3.71 4.61 -14.53
N LEU A 347 4.06 5.11 -13.32
CA LEU A 347 4.98 4.43 -12.40
C LEU A 347 4.55 2.99 -12.10
N TRP A 348 3.24 2.74 -12.04
CA TRP A 348 2.64 1.46 -11.70
C TRP A 348 2.24 0.60 -12.90
N ASP A 349 2.49 1.09 -14.11
CA ASP A 349 2.24 0.35 -15.36
C ASP A 349 3.44 -0.57 -15.72
N LYS A 350 4.51 -0.51 -14.90
CA LYS A 350 5.72 -1.34 -14.99
C LYS A 350 5.89 -2.16 -13.70
N PRO A 351 6.75 -3.19 -13.68
CA PRO A 351 7.11 -3.89 -12.45
C PRO A 351 7.53 -2.91 -11.34
N PRO A 352 6.96 -3.01 -10.13
CA PRO A 352 7.23 -2.07 -9.05
C PRO A 352 8.72 -1.99 -8.70
N ARG A 353 9.28 -0.77 -8.74
CA ARG A 353 10.64 -0.46 -8.30
C ARG A 353 10.63 0.88 -7.57
N ARG A 354 11.32 0.94 -6.44
CA ARG A 354 11.52 2.19 -5.69
C ARG A 354 12.23 3.24 -6.57
N ASN A 355 11.83 4.49 -6.43
CA ASN A 355 12.55 5.63 -7.00
C ASN A 355 13.89 5.87 -6.28
N CYS A 356 14.90 6.27 -7.03
CA CYS A 356 16.20 6.60 -6.50
C CYS A 356 16.21 8.03 -5.94
N CYS A 357 16.93 8.23 -4.84
CA CYS A 357 17.12 9.52 -4.19
C CYS A 357 18.56 10.01 -4.38
N ARG A 358 18.74 11.32 -4.62
CA ARG A 358 20.05 11.95 -4.84
C ARG A 358 20.12 13.26 -4.06
N ILE A 359 21.10 13.40 -3.18
CA ILE A 359 21.32 14.66 -2.46
C ILE A 359 22.07 15.62 -3.40
N LEU A 360 21.50 16.80 -3.62
CA LEU A 360 22.04 17.82 -4.51
C LEU A 360 22.85 18.86 -3.72
N PRO A 361 23.92 19.43 -4.31
CA PRO A 361 24.63 20.55 -3.71
C PRO A 361 23.72 21.78 -3.61
N THR A 362 23.90 22.57 -2.56
CA THR A 362 23.13 23.80 -2.35
C THR A 362 23.94 24.85 -1.60
N ASN A 363 23.78 26.11 -2.01
CA ASN A 363 24.40 27.26 -1.36
C ASN A 363 23.49 27.87 -0.28
N LYS A 364 22.24 27.40 -0.16
CA LYS A 364 21.28 27.87 0.84
C LYS A 364 21.63 27.29 2.21
N ARG A 365 22.15 28.13 3.12
CA ARG A 365 22.44 27.72 4.51
C ARG A 365 21.21 27.10 5.17
N GLY A 366 21.43 25.98 5.88
CA GLY A 366 20.37 25.25 6.59
C GLY A 366 19.32 24.56 5.70
N THR A 367 19.53 24.49 4.38
CA THR A 367 18.64 23.78 3.46
C THR A 367 19.32 22.51 2.94
N MET A 368 18.60 21.39 2.89
CA MET A 368 19.03 20.20 2.16
C MET A 368 18.16 20.08 0.90
N VAL A 369 18.79 19.87 -0.26
CA VAL A 369 18.08 19.70 -1.52
C VAL A 369 18.23 18.26 -1.99
N ILE A 370 17.12 17.65 -2.39
CA ILE A 370 17.05 16.25 -2.76
C ILE A 370 16.31 16.12 -4.10
N ASP A 371 16.85 15.32 -5.01
CA ASP A 371 16.17 14.84 -6.20
C ASP A 371 15.64 13.42 -5.99
N VAL A 372 14.39 13.17 -6.35
CA VAL A 372 13.75 11.85 -6.36
C VAL A 372 13.19 11.57 -7.75
N GLY A 373 13.56 10.43 -8.33
CA GLY A 373 13.06 10.02 -9.64
C GLY A 373 13.34 8.57 -9.95
N GLU A 374 13.01 8.14 -11.17
CA GLU A 374 13.37 6.79 -11.61
C GLU A 374 14.89 6.57 -11.46
N CYS A 375 15.25 5.34 -11.08
CA CYS A 375 16.64 4.93 -11.03
C CYS A 375 17.21 4.85 -12.45
N LYS A 376 18.41 5.39 -12.63
CA LYS A 376 19.18 5.24 -13.87
C LYS A 376 19.57 3.77 -14.08
N GLU A 377 20.01 3.47 -15.29
CA GLU A 377 20.63 2.18 -15.59
C GLU A 377 21.78 1.93 -14.61
N ASP A 378 21.82 0.71 -14.07
CA ASP A 378 22.78 0.26 -13.04
C ASP A 378 22.81 1.05 -11.72
N GLU A 379 21.88 1.98 -11.50
CA GLU A 379 21.82 2.73 -10.26
C GLU A 379 21.31 1.84 -9.12
N ILE A 380 22.19 1.63 -8.15
CA ILE A 380 21.91 0.93 -6.91
C ILE A 380 22.00 1.88 -5.72
N ILE A 381 21.07 1.71 -4.77
CA ILE A 381 21.12 2.39 -3.48
C ILE A 381 22.01 1.54 -2.56
N ALA A 382 23.31 1.74 -2.63
CA ALA A 382 24.28 0.99 -1.85
C ALA A 382 25.24 1.91 -1.12
N LEU A 383 25.59 1.52 0.11
CA LEU A 383 26.82 1.98 0.73
C LEU A 383 27.97 1.41 -0.11
N ARG A 384 28.71 2.27 -0.81
CA ARG A 384 29.96 1.83 -1.47
C ARG A 384 30.96 1.46 -0.37
N GLN A 385 30.94 0.21 0.08
CA GLN A 385 32.12 -0.40 0.69
C GLN A 385 33.15 -0.56 -0.44
N ARG A 386 34.40 -0.18 -0.20
CA ARG A 386 35.51 -0.57 -1.09
C ARG A 386 35.64 -2.09 -1.00
N LEU A 387 34.89 -2.81 -1.83
CA LEU A 387 35.11 -4.23 -2.07
C LEU A 387 36.21 -4.34 -3.13
N LEU A 388 37.35 -4.90 -2.72
CA LEU A 388 38.33 -5.47 -3.64
C LEU A 388 37.62 -6.61 -4.39
N TYR A 389 37.34 -6.39 -5.67
CA TYR A 389 36.86 -7.47 -6.53
C TYR A 389 38.03 -8.42 -6.81
N ILE A 390 37.98 -9.63 -6.24
CA ILE A 390 38.72 -10.76 -6.79
C ILE A 390 37.88 -11.28 -7.96
N VAL A 391 38.28 -10.92 -9.18
CA VAL A 391 37.73 -11.49 -10.41
C VAL A 391 38.28 -12.91 -10.54
N MET A 392 37.47 -13.92 -10.26
CA MET A 392 37.78 -15.29 -10.66
C MET A 392 37.23 -15.52 -12.07
N ASN A 393 38.11 -15.38 -13.05
CA ASN A 393 37.94 -16.00 -14.36
C ASN A 393 38.26 -17.49 -14.21
N ASP A 394 37.25 -18.35 -14.22
CA ASP A 394 37.39 -19.58 -15.00
C ASP A 394 36.05 -20.24 -15.32
N THR A 395 35.90 -20.63 -16.58
CA THR A 395 34.70 -21.25 -17.12
C THR A 395 35.06 -22.66 -17.55
N ARG A 396 34.61 -23.68 -16.80
CA ARG A 396 34.40 -25.02 -17.37
C ARG A 396 33.62 -25.95 -16.45
N ALA A 397 32.78 -26.75 -17.12
CA ALA A 397 32.14 -28.00 -16.70
C ALA A 397 30.80 -27.91 -15.95
N PHE A 398 29.74 -27.79 -16.74
CA PHE A 398 28.37 -28.21 -16.40
C PHE A 398 28.15 -29.62 -16.98
N LEU A 399 27.97 -30.64 -16.13
CA LEU A 399 26.82 -31.59 -16.11
C LEU A 399 27.13 -32.87 -15.31
N CYS A 400 26.04 -33.43 -14.74
CA CYS A 400 25.85 -34.81 -14.28
C CYS A 400 26.37 -35.21 -12.88
N ARG A 401 25.54 -34.95 -11.85
CA ARG A 401 25.11 -35.96 -10.85
C ARG A 401 24.15 -35.33 -9.83
N PHE A 402 22.84 -35.41 -10.08
CA PHE A 402 21.83 -35.00 -9.09
C PHE A 402 20.85 -36.11 -8.71
N LEU A 403 21.32 -37.36 -8.58
CA LEU A 403 20.58 -38.45 -7.92
C LEU A 403 21.53 -39.49 -7.28
N ARG A 404 22.41 -39.07 -6.38
CA ARG A 404 22.99 -39.97 -5.36
C ARG A 404 22.95 -39.31 -3.99
N PRO A 405 22.53 -40.04 -2.92
CA PRO A 405 22.65 -39.55 -1.56
C PRO A 405 24.14 -39.56 -1.20
N LEU A 406 24.73 -38.37 -1.08
CA LEU A 406 26.02 -38.22 -0.42
C LEU A 406 25.73 -37.85 1.02
N ALA A 407 26.25 -38.64 1.96
CA ALA A 407 26.21 -38.34 3.38
C ALA A 407 26.83 -36.96 3.62
N GLY A 408 26.09 -36.07 4.30
CA GLY A 408 26.52 -34.71 4.59
C GLY A 408 25.41 -33.69 4.36
N ASN A 409 25.34 -32.70 5.25
CA ASN A 409 24.30 -31.66 5.32
C ASN A 409 24.42 -30.64 4.16
N ASN A 410 24.36 -31.12 2.91
CA ASN A 410 24.51 -30.32 1.71
C ASN A 410 23.19 -29.62 1.37
N ARG A 411 23.01 -28.37 1.83
CA ARG A 411 21.88 -27.52 1.44
C ARG A 411 21.93 -27.24 -0.07
N ARG A 412 20.97 -27.79 -0.82
CA ARG A 412 20.83 -27.60 -2.28
C ARG A 412 19.67 -26.64 -2.55
N LYS A 413 19.87 -25.70 -3.48
CA LYS A 413 18.80 -24.85 -4.05
C LYS A 413 18.77 -25.08 -5.56
N VAL A 414 17.56 -25.14 -6.14
CA VAL A 414 17.36 -25.28 -7.59
C VAL A 414 16.84 -23.95 -8.13
N LEU A 415 17.49 -23.43 -9.17
CA LEU A 415 17.04 -22.27 -9.93
C LEU A 415 16.62 -22.76 -11.32
N ILE A 416 15.37 -22.47 -11.72
CA ILE A 416 14.82 -22.84 -13.03
C ILE A 416 14.71 -21.56 -13.87
N ALA A 417 15.34 -21.54 -15.03
CA ALA A 417 15.15 -20.48 -16.02
C ALA A 417 14.04 -20.90 -16.99
N LEU A 418 12.96 -20.12 -17.07
CA LEU A 418 11.88 -20.33 -18.02
C LEU A 418 12.12 -19.46 -19.26
N ALA A 419 12.30 -20.10 -20.42
CA ALA A 419 12.33 -19.42 -21.70
C ALA A 419 10.96 -19.50 -22.36
N THR A 420 10.36 -18.37 -22.72
CA THR A 420 9.18 -18.35 -23.58
C THR A 420 9.64 -18.46 -25.03
N HIS A 421 9.34 -19.58 -25.68
CA HIS A 421 9.46 -19.63 -27.14
C HIS A 421 8.36 -18.77 -27.75
N PRO A 422 8.68 -17.83 -28.66
CA PRO A 422 7.63 -17.16 -29.42
C PRO A 422 6.84 -18.22 -30.19
N LEU A 423 5.52 -18.25 -29.98
CA LEU A 423 4.61 -19.11 -30.75
C LEU A 423 4.74 -18.72 -32.22
N GLY A 424 5.54 -19.47 -32.96
CA GLY A 424 5.79 -19.27 -34.38
C GLY A 424 4.51 -19.49 -35.17
N GLY A 425 3.88 -18.40 -35.61
CA GLY A 425 2.91 -18.42 -36.68
C GLY A 425 3.57 -18.96 -37.95
N LYS A 426 3.30 -20.22 -38.28
CA LYS A 426 3.45 -20.77 -39.63
C LYS A 426 2.12 -21.38 -40.05
N GLY A 427 1.22 -20.51 -40.53
CA GLY A 427 0.19 -20.91 -41.48
C GLY A 427 0.89 -21.36 -42.77
N LYS A 428 1.20 -22.65 -42.88
CA LYS A 428 1.60 -23.24 -44.16
C LYS A 428 0.38 -23.24 -45.08
N LYS A 429 0.42 -22.40 -46.11
CA LYS A 429 -0.41 -22.53 -47.32
C LYS A 429 -0.22 -23.96 -47.86
N ALA A 430 -1.31 -24.71 -47.93
CA ALA A 430 -1.36 -25.99 -48.63
C ALA A 430 -1.23 -25.73 -50.13
N ASN A 431 -0.10 -26.10 -50.71
CA ASN A 431 0.07 -26.14 -52.16
C ASN A 431 -0.46 -27.50 -52.64
N ARG A 432 -1.62 -27.50 -53.31
CA ARG A 432 -2.13 -28.65 -54.06
C ARG A 432 -1.23 -28.87 -55.27
N GLY A 433 -0.63 -30.05 -55.36
CA GLY A 433 0.14 -30.47 -56.51
C GLY A 433 0.33 -31.98 -56.49
N THR A 434 -0.71 -32.73 -56.85
CA THR A 434 -0.60 -34.14 -57.22
C THR A 434 -0.69 -34.25 -58.74
N LYS A 435 0.40 -34.68 -59.36
CA LYS A 435 0.47 -35.21 -60.73
C LYS A 435 1.12 -36.60 -60.66
N SER A 436 0.73 -37.44 -61.64
CA SER A 436 1.20 -38.78 -62.02
C SER A 436 0.50 -39.94 -61.27
N SER A 437 -0.46 -40.65 -61.88
CA SER A 437 -0.39 -41.61 -63.01
C SER A 437 0.05 -43.02 -62.60
N LYS A 438 -0.92 -43.94 -62.53
CA LYS A 438 -0.96 -45.21 -63.26
C LYS A 438 -2.35 -45.80 -63.17
#